data_AF-A0A196SGN8-F1
#
_entry.id   AF-A0A196SGN8-F1
#
_cell.length_a   1.000
_cell.length_b   1.000
_cell.length_c   1.000
_cell.angle_alpha   90.00
_cell.angle_beta   90.00
_cell.angle_gamma   90.00
#
_symmetry.space_group_name_H-M   'P 1'
#
loop_
_entity.id
_entity.type
_entity.pdbx_description
1 polymer ?
#
loop_
_entity_poly.entity_id
_entity_poly.type
_entity_poly.pdbx_seq_one_letter_code
_entity_poly.pdbx_strand_id
1 'polypeptide(L)'
;MRDLNSRRKEITTETMIEEILRLIKTYGLDEFTPMIQTIQLQYKNIQDQISLYKEQLHRYEGDGRQAVIAQKRAKVMQSFKEEESMIQSEIHSYEQTIATYIRKQLATLRQEQESLERELASVQSVLSRYEDLQKQNQRLVDAIASEKDKLNALREERRRTLDNVLTDDEATELEKKRAELDASERDEAALMVELEGLLKGKDTSLSLNSSLQSEDVETQIKRLEKRHLLMRHVCEEYVTEGKECGNSVAIAMEILFRNGGDMLLSDLKNEMKKVIQGNPSAVLSTIYSLVGNQIIRIDRSTKEQRVICLV
;
A
#
# COMPACT_ATOMS: atom_id res chain seq x y z
N MET A 1 -113.51 -63.04 19.07
CA MET A 1 -112.58 -61.97 18.65
C MET A 1 -111.59 -61.70 19.76
N ARG A 2 -110.30 -62.04 19.57
CA ARG A 2 -109.12 -61.18 19.81
C ARG A 2 -107.81 -61.98 19.64
N ASP A 3 -106.91 -61.36 18.90
CA ASP A 3 -105.46 -61.56 18.76
C ASP A 3 -104.89 -62.89 18.24
N LEU A 4 -104.88 -63.00 16.90
CA LEU A 4 -103.97 -63.86 16.13
C LEU A 4 -102.71 -63.13 15.62
N ASN A 5 -102.44 -61.88 16.07
CA ASN A 5 -101.31 -61.08 15.60
C ASN A 5 -100.13 -60.99 16.60
N SER A 6 -100.00 -61.94 17.53
CA SER A 6 -98.83 -61.98 18.41
C SER A 6 -97.59 -62.48 17.66
N ARG A 7 -96.67 -61.54 17.40
CA ARG A 7 -95.23 -61.72 17.19
C ARG A 7 -94.82 -62.54 15.95
N ARG A 8 -94.85 -61.91 14.77
CA ARG A 8 -93.77 -62.18 13.79
C ARG A 8 -92.49 -61.57 14.37
N LYS A 9 -91.63 -62.39 14.98
CA LYS A 9 -90.24 -62.00 15.24
C LYS A 9 -89.62 -61.65 13.88
N GLU A 10 -88.90 -60.53 13.80
CA GLU A 10 -88.09 -60.23 12.62
C GLU A 10 -87.13 -61.40 12.39
N ILE A 11 -87.40 -62.18 11.35
CA ILE A 11 -86.55 -63.29 10.97
C ILE A 11 -85.36 -62.68 10.23
N THR A 12 -84.21 -62.63 10.88
CA THR A 12 -82.96 -62.21 10.25
C THR A 12 -82.40 -63.36 9.42
N THR A 13 -81.60 -63.04 8.41
CA THR A 13 -80.99 -64.05 7.54
C THR A 13 -80.08 -65.00 8.31
N GLU A 14 -79.43 -64.52 9.39
CA GLU A 14 -78.69 -65.35 10.34
C GLU A 14 -79.61 -66.34 11.08
N THR A 15 -80.74 -65.87 11.60
CA THR A 15 -81.71 -66.77 12.26
C THR A 15 -82.34 -67.78 11.28
N MET A 16 -82.51 -67.43 10.01
CA MET A 16 -82.95 -68.39 8.97
C MET A 16 -81.90 -69.46 8.70
N ILE A 17 -80.63 -69.09 8.59
CA ILE A 17 -79.54 -70.04 8.35
C ILE A 17 -79.41 -71.01 9.53
N GLU A 18 -79.48 -70.51 10.76
CA GLU A 18 -79.49 -71.35 11.97
C GLU A 18 -80.68 -72.31 12.02
N GLU A 19 -81.87 -71.85 11.61
CA GLU A 19 -83.07 -72.67 11.56
C GLU A 19 -83.00 -73.73 10.45
N ILE A 20 -82.48 -73.39 9.27
CA ILE A 20 -82.25 -74.33 8.18
C ILE A 20 -81.23 -75.41 8.58
N LEU A 21 -80.12 -75.02 9.22
CA LEU A 21 -79.13 -75.98 9.73
C LEU A 21 -79.74 -76.91 10.79
N ARG A 22 -80.63 -76.40 11.65
CA ARG A 22 -81.37 -77.21 12.61
C ARG A 22 -82.34 -78.18 11.94
N LEU A 23 -83.06 -77.75 10.90
CA LEU A 23 -83.98 -78.60 10.14
C LEU A 23 -83.20 -79.71 9.40
N ILE A 24 -82.09 -79.36 8.76
CA ILE A 24 -81.19 -80.33 8.10
C ILE A 24 -80.80 -81.45 9.06
N LYS A 25 -80.35 -81.06 10.26
CA LYS A 25 -79.96 -82.01 11.32
C LYS A 25 -81.15 -82.85 11.84
N THR A 26 -82.33 -82.25 11.93
CA THR A 26 -83.54 -82.91 12.48
C THR A 26 -84.11 -83.95 11.50
N TYR A 27 -84.04 -83.67 10.20
CA TYR A 27 -84.60 -84.53 9.15
C TYR A 27 -83.56 -85.43 8.46
N GLY A 28 -82.29 -85.42 8.91
CA GLY A 28 -81.23 -86.26 8.35
C GLY A 28 -80.82 -85.88 6.92
N LEU A 29 -80.91 -84.59 6.58
CA LEU A 29 -80.67 -84.05 5.24
C LEU A 29 -79.22 -83.55 5.09
N ASP A 30 -78.25 -84.26 5.65
CA ASP A 30 -76.87 -83.79 5.84
C ASP A 30 -76.17 -83.42 4.51
N GLU A 31 -76.62 -84.00 3.39
CA GLU A 31 -76.14 -83.70 2.03
C GLU A 31 -76.30 -82.21 1.64
N PHE A 32 -77.22 -81.48 2.25
CA PHE A 32 -77.42 -80.05 2.00
C PHE A 32 -76.54 -79.13 2.86
N THR A 33 -75.86 -79.66 3.88
CA THR A 33 -75.02 -78.86 4.81
C THR A 33 -73.93 -78.05 4.10
N PRO A 34 -73.16 -78.59 3.13
CA PRO A 34 -72.12 -77.83 2.43
C PRO A 34 -72.70 -76.67 1.60
N MET A 35 -73.88 -76.86 1.03
CA MET A 35 -74.59 -75.84 0.26
C MET A 35 -75.01 -74.67 1.18
N ILE A 36 -75.57 -74.96 2.35
CA ILE A 36 -75.97 -73.93 3.32
C ILE A 36 -74.76 -73.17 3.88
N GLN A 37 -73.65 -73.86 4.18
CA GLN A 37 -72.41 -73.21 4.61
C GLN A 37 -71.84 -72.27 3.53
N THR A 38 -71.92 -72.66 2.26
CA THR A 38 -71.51 -71.82 1.12
C THR A 38 -72.37 -70.57 1.03
N ILE A 39 -73.69 -70.71 1.17
CA ILE A 39 -74.63 -69.58 1.16
C ILE A 39 -74.35 -68.64 2.34
N GLN A 40 -74.08 -69.16 3.53
CA GLN A 40 -73.73 -68.37 4.71
C GLN A 40 -72.44 -67.55 4.50
N LEU A 41 -71.41 -68.16 3.95
CA LEU A 41 -70.15 -67.48 3.64
C LEU A 41 -70.33 -66.39 2.58
N GLN A 42 -71.08 -66.69 1.51
CA GLN A 42 -71.41 -65.71 0.47
C GLN A 42 -72.21 -64.53 1.02
N TYR A 43 -73.20 -64.81 1.88
CA TYR A 43 -73.98 -63.78 2.54
C TYR A 43 -73.10 -62.83 3.37
N LYS A 44 -72.20 -63.39 4.18
CA LYS A 44 -71.25 -62.60 4.98
C LYS A 44 -70.33 -61.75 4.10
N ASN A 45 -69.75 -62.34 3.06
CA ASN A 45 -68.88 -61.61 2.12
C ASN A 45 -69.61 -60.44 1.44
N ILE A 46 -70.88 -60.64 1.06
CA ILE A 46 -71.71 -59.58 0.46
C ILE A 46 -72.01 -58.48 1.48
N GLN A 47 -72.32 -58.82 2.73
CA GLN A 47 -72.51 -57.82 3.78
C GLN A 47 -71.25 -56.99 4.05
N ASP A 48 -70.09 -57.63 4.08
CA ASP A 48 -68.80 -56.95 4.27
C ASP A 48 -68.52 -55.99 3.09
N GLN A 49 -68.77 -56.44 1.85
CA GLN A 49 -68.64 -55.59 0.66
C GLN A 49 -69.62 -54.41 0.66
N ILE A 50 -70.89 -54.63 1.02
CA ILE A 50 -71.89 -53.56 1.12
C ILE A 50 -71.45 -52.53 2.16
N SER A 51 -70.92 -52.97 3.30
CA SER A 51 -70.43 -52.08 4.36
C SER A 51 -69.26 -51.23 3.86
N LEU A 52 -68.31 -51.84 3.15
CA LEU A 52 -67.19 -51.14 2.53
C LEU A 52 -67.67 -50.09 1.52
N TYR A 53 -68.61 -50.44 0.63
CA TYR A 53 -69.12 -49.51 -0.37
C TYR A 53 -69.92 -48.36 0.26
N LYS A 54 -70.69 -48.63 1.33
CA LYS A 54 -71.38 -47.57 2.09
C LYS A 54 -70.39 -46.56 2.69
N GLU A 55 -69.27 -47.04 3.23
CA GLU A 55 -68.23 -46.17 3.77
C GLU A 55 -67.50 -45.37 2.67
N GLN A 56 -67.28 -45.97 1.50
CA GLN A 56 -66.74 -45.26 0.34
C GLN A 56 -67.72 -44.18 -0.15
N LEU A 57 -69.00 -44.51 -0.33
CA LEU A 57 -70.03 -43.55 -0.73
C LEU A 57 -70.14 -42.39 0.26
N HIS A 58 -70.12 -42.68 1.57
CA HIS A 58 -70.13 -41.63 2.60
C HIS A 58 -68.94 -40.67 2.45
N ARG A 59 -67.75 -41.14 2.01
CA ARG A 59 -66.61 -40.25 1.73
C ARG A 59 -66.79 -39.37 0.49
N TYR A 60 -67.70 -39.73 -0.42
CA TYR A 60 -67.95 -39.02 -1.67
C TYR A 60 -69.30 -38.31 -1.73
N GLU A 61 -70.16 -38.46 -0.73
CA GLU A 61 -71.49 -37.85 -0.65
C GLU A 61 -71.66 -37.02 0.64
N GLY A 62 -72.63 -36.09 0.62
CA GLY A 62 -73.04 -35.29 1.77
C GLY A 62 -71.89 -34.67 2.57
N ASP A 63 -71.95 -34.85 3.89
CA ASP A 63 -71.00 -34.28 4.86
C ASP A 63 -69.60 -34.89 4.77
N GLY A 64 -69.50 -36.18 4.42
CA GLY A 64 -68.19 -36.84 4.30
C GLY A 64 -67.37 -36.33 3.12
N ARG A 65 -68.03 -36.01 1.99
CA ARG A 65 -67.37 -35.30 0.87
C ARG A 65 -66.85 -33.93 1.30
N GLN A 66 -67.66 -33.17 2.04
CA GLN A 66 -67.25 -31.85 2.52
C GLN A 66 -66.05 -31.94 3.45
N ALA A 67 -66.03 -32.92 4.36
CA ALA A 67 -64.90 -33.17 5.25
C ALA A 67 -63.61 -33.51 4.48
N VAL A 68 -63.68 -34.38 3.48
CA VAL A 68 -62.51 -34.72 2.63
C VAL A 68 -62.01 -33.50 1.85
N ILE A 69 -62.92 -32.71 1.28
CA ILE A 69 -62.54 -31.48 0.56
C ILE A 69 -61.92 -30.46 1.51
N ALA A 70 -62.51 -30.25 2.69
CA ALA A 70 -61.98 -29.34 3.70
C ALA A 70 -60.59 -29.76 4.16
N GLN A 71 -60.38 -31.05 4.42
CA GLN A 71 -59.07 -31.60 4.78
C GLN A 71 -58.04 -31.38 3.67
N LYS A 72 -58.39 -31.66 2.41
CA LYS A 72 -57.49 -31.41 1.27
C LYS A 72 -57.15 -29.93 1.13
N ARG A 73 -58.14 -29.03 1.26
CA ARG A 73 -57.92 -27.58 1.23
C ARG A 73 -57.00 -27.12 2.35
N ALA A 74 -57.19 -27.63 3.57
CA ALA A 74 -56.35 -27.29 4.72
C ALA A 74 -54.89 -27.70 4.47
N LYS A 75 -54.64 -28.92 3.95
CA LYS A 75 -53.29 -29.38 3.60
C LYS A 75 -52.63 -28.50 2.54
N VAL A 76 -53.36 -28.16 1.48
CA VAL A 76 -52.84 -27.28 0.41
C VAL A 76 -52.53 -25.88 0.96
N MET A 77 -53.42 -25.30 1.75
CA MET A 77 -53.18 -24.00 2.39
C MET A 77 -52.00 -24.01 3.35
N GLN A 78 -51.80 -25.11 4.08
CA GLN A 78 -50.64 -25.27 4.94
C GLN A 78 -49.34 -25.31 4.13
N SER A 79 -49.30 -26.10 3.05
CA SER A 79 -48.15 -26.14 2.13
C SER A 79 -47.81 -24.76 1.58
N PHE A 80 -48.82 -23.99 1.15
CA PHE A 80 -48.60 -22.63 0.65
C PHE A 80 -48.05 -21.69 1.72
N LYS A 81 -48.52 -21.77 2.97
CA LYS A 81 -47.98 -20.97 4.07
C LYS A 81 -46.53 -21.30 4.38
N GLU A 82 -46.17 -22.58 4.34
CA GLU A 82 -44.81 -23.04 4.56
C GLU A 82 -43.87 -22.56 3.45
N GLU A 83 -44.29 -22.66 2.18
CA GLU A 83 -43.55 -22.11 1.04
C GLU A 83 -43.43 -20.58 1.10
N GLU A 84 -44.52 -19.87 1.41
CA GLU A 84 -44.51 -18.41 1.54
C GLU A 84 -43.54 -17.97 2.64
N SER A 85 -43.54 -18.65 3.79
CA SER A 85 -42.60 -18.38 4.88
C SER A 85 -41.14 -18.65 4.45
N MET A 86 -40.89 -19.70 3.67
CA MET A 86 -39.55 -20.00 3.16
C MET A 86 -39.08 -18.90 2.21
N ILE A 87 -39.92 -18.52 1.24
CA ILE A 87 -39.62 -17.45 0.27
C ILE A 87 -39.36 -16.12 0.99
N GLN A 88 -40.17 -15.75 1.97
CA GLN A 88 -39.95 -14.53 2.77
C GLN A 88 -38.61 -14.57 3.51
N SER A 89 -38.22 -15.73 4.06
CA SER A 89 -36.93 -15.88 4.73
C SER A 89 -35.75 -15.75 3.77
N GLU A 90 -35.87 -16.28 2.54
CA GLU A 90 -34.85 -16.13 1.50
C GLU A 90 -34.73 -14.68 1.04
N ILE A 91 -35.86 -13.99 0.79
CA ILE A 91 -35.86 -12.57 0.42
C ILE A 91 -35.12 -11.76 1.49
N HIS A 92 -35.43 -11.98 2.77
CA HIS A 92 -34.79 -11.26 3.87
C HIS A 92 -33.26 -11.52 3.92
N SER A 93 -32.84 -12.77 3.68
CA SER A 93 -31.42 -13.14 3.59
C SER A 93 -30.70 -12.42 2.45
N TYR A 94 -31.33 -12.34 1.27
CA TYR A 94 -30.78 -11.61 0.13
C TYR A 94 -30.71 -10.11 0.39
N GLU A 95 -31.75 -9.51 0.96
CA GLU A 95 -31.75 -8.09 1.34
C GLU A 95 -30.63 -7.77 2.34
N GLN A 96 -30.40 -8.64 3.33
CA GLN A 96 -29.32 -8.47 4.30
C GLN A 96 -27.94 -8.58 3.64
N THR A 97 -27.79 -9.49 2.67
CA THR A 97 -26.55 -9.65 1.89
C THR A 97 -26.28 -8.41 1.04
N ILE A 98 -27.29 -7.91 0.33
CA ILE A 98 -27.21 -6.68 -0.46
C ILE A 98 -26.85 -5.48 0.44
N ALA A 99 -27.52 -5.33 1.58
CA ALA A 99 -27.24 -4.25 2.52
C ALA A 99 -25.80 -4.31 3.05
N THR A 100 -25.29 -5.51 3.31
CA THR A 100 -23.90 -5.72 3.75
C THR A 100 -22.90 -5.36 2.66
N TYR A 101 -23.17 -5.78 1.42
CA TYR A 101 -22.34 -5.49 0.25
C TYR A 101 -22.26 -3.98 0.00
N ILE A 102 -23.41 -3.30 -0.02
CA ILE A 102 -23.50 -1.84 -0.21
C ILE A 102 -22.78 -1.10 0.92
N ARG A 103 -22.99 -1.49 2.19
CA ARG A 103 -22.35 -0.78 3.31
C ARG A 103 -20.85 -0.99 3.39
N LYS A 104 -20.36 -2.19 3.10
CA LYS A 104 -18.94 -2.52 3.28
C LYS A 104 -18.14 -2.27 2.01
N GLN A 105 -18.41 -3.03 0.94
CA GLN A 105 -17.56 -2.98 -0.24
C GLN A 105 -17.68 -1.65 -0.98
N LEU A 106 -18.90 -1.15 -1.16
CA LEU A 106 -19.11 0.09 -1.91
C LEU A 106 -18.59 1.32 -1.14
N ALA A 107 -18.66 1.31 0.19
CA ALA A 107 -18.05 2.35 1.02
C ALA A 107 -16.51 2.31 0.97
N THR A 108 -15.91 1.11 1.07
CA THR A 108 -14.45 0.95 0.96
C THR A 108 -13.95 1.42 -0.40
N LEU A 109 -14.60 1.01 -1.49
CA LEU A 109 -14.22 1.45 -2.85
C LEU A 109 -14.34 2.96 -3.04
N ARG A 110 -15.37 3.61 -2.46
CA ARG A 110 -15.49 5.07 -2.49
C ARG A 110 -14.36 5.75 -1.72
N GLN A 111 -14.00 5.23 -0.56
CA GLN A 111 -12.90 5.77 0.23
C GLN A 111 -11.55 5.62 -0.50
N GLU A 112 -11.32 4.47 -1.15
CA GLU A 112 -10.14 4.24 -1.99
C GLU A 112 -10.09 5.19 -3.18
N GLN A 113 -11.22 5.39 -3.87
CA GLN A 113 -11.33 6.35 -4.97
C GLN A 113 -10.97 7.78 -4.51
N GLU A 114 -11.54 8.25 -3.40
CA GLU A 114 -11.25 9.58 -2.84
C GLU A 114 -9.79 9.73 -2.40
N SER A 115 -9.13 8.65 -1.98
CA SER A 115 -7.70 8.65 -1.68
C SER A 115 -6.87 8.83 -2.94
N LEU A 116 -7.16 8.05 -3.98
CA LEU A 116 -6.47 8.12 -5.27
C LEU A 116 -6.66 9.47 -5.96
N GLU A 117 -7.85 10.08 -5.87
CA GLU A 117 -8.11 11.42 -6.41
C GLU A 117 -7.26 12.49 -5.70
N ARG A 118 -7.07 12.37 -4.38
CA ARG A 118 -6.18 13.26 -3.60
C ARG A 118 -4.71 13.07 -3.97
N GLU A 119 -4.27 11.83 -4.14
CA GLU A 119 -2.91 11.53 -4.59
C GLU A 119 -2.65 12.07 -6.00
N LEU A 120 -3.60 11.89 -6.92
CA LEU A 120 -3.52 12.42 -8.27
C LEU A 120 -3.37 13.95 -8.27
N ALA A 121 -4.19 14.65 -7.49
CA ALA A 121 -4.11 16.10 -7.36
C ALA A 121 -2.75 16.57 -6.81
N SER A 122 -2.21 15.84 -5.83
CA SER A 122 -0.88 16.10 -5.28
C SER A 122 0.22 15.94 -6.34
N VAL A 123 0.20 14.83 -7.09
CA VAL A 123 1.16 14.58 -8.17
C VAL A 123 1.07 15.65 -9.26
N GLN A 124 -0.15 16.06 -9.64
CA GLN A 124 -0.36 17.14 -10.61
C GLN A 124 0.24 18.47 -10.13
N SER A 125 0.09 18.79 -8.84
CA SER A 125 0.71 20.00 -8.27
C SER A 125 2.24 19.94 -8.33
N VAL A 126 2.84 18.77 -8.05
CA VAL A 126 4.30 18.59 -8.14
C VAL A 126 4.78 18.73 -9.57
N LEU A 127 4.07 18.13 -10.53
CA LEU A 127 4.39 18.25 -11.96
C LEU A 127 4.34 19.70 -12.43
N SER A 128 3.30 20.45 -12.07
CA SER A 128 3.22 21.88 -12.39
C SER A 128 4.42 22.66 -11.85
N ARG A 129 4.83 22.38 -10.60
CA ARG A 129 6.00 23.04 -9.99
C ARG A 129 7.30 22.66 -10.71
N TYR A 130 7.42 21.41 -11.15
CA TYR A 130 8.57 20.95 -11.92
C TYR A 130 8.65 21.63 -13.29
N GLU A 131 7.54 21.79 -13.99
CA GLU A 131 7.47 22.52 -15.26
C GLU A 131 7.91 23.98 -15.11
N ASP A 132 7.50 24.65 -14.02
CA ASP A 132 7.90 26.02 -13.74
C ASP A 132 9.40 26.14 -13.44
N LEU A 133 9.94 25.22 -12.64
CA LEU A 133 11.39 25.14 -12.38
C LEU A 133 12.18 24.86 -13.66
N GLN A 134 11.67 24.00 -14.54
CA GLN A 134 12.31 23.73 -15.83
C GLN A 134 12.37 24.99 -16.70
N LYS A 135 11.28 25.77 -16.77
CA LYS A 135 11.27 27.06 -17.47
C LYS A 135 12.25 28.06 -16.85
N GLN A 136 12.34 28.11 -15.52
CA GLN A 136 13.28 28.99 -14.82
C GLN A 136 14.74 28.60 -15.10
N ASN A 137 15.07 27.30 -15.06
CA ASN A 137 16.39 26.81 -15.40
C ASN A 137 16.76 27.14 -16.84
N GLN A 138 15.83 27.01 -17.80
CA GLN A 138 16.10 27.40 -19.18
C GLN A 138 16.45 28.90 -19.29
N ARG A 139 15.70 29.77 -18.61
CA ARG A 139 16.01 31.21 -18.58
C ARG A 139 17.39 31.51 -17.98
N LEU A 140 17.79 30.78 -16.94
CA LEU A 140 19.12 30.92 -16.35
C LEU A 140 20.22 30.46 -17.30
N VAL A 141 20.01 29.34 -18.01
CA VAL A 141 20.94 28.85 -19.04
C VAL A 141 21.13 29.91 -20.13
N ASP A 142 20.04 30.49 -20.64
CA ASP A 142 20.10 31.52 -21.67
C ASP A 142 20.81 32.80 -21.15
N ALA A 143 20.55 33.20 -19.91
CA ALA A 143 21.22 34.35 -19.28
C ALA A 143 22.72 34.12 -19.09
N ILE A 144 23.12 32.92 -18.65
CA ILE A 144 24.54 32.55 -18.52
C ILE A 144 25.23 32.57 -19.88
N ALA A 145 24.57 32.06 -20.92
CA ALA A 145 25.11 32.11 -22.28
C ALA A 145 25.33 33.57 -22.73
N SER A 146 24.36 34.45 -22.50
CA SER A 146 24.48 35.88 -22.82
C SER A 146 25.61 36.57 -22.05
N GLU A 147 25.75 36.33 -20.75
CA GLU A 147 26.85 36.89 -19.95
C GLU A 147 28.22 36.37 -20.39
N LYS A 148 28.30 35.09 -20.79
CA LYS A 148 29.52 34.51 -21.34
C LYS A 148 29.93 35.20 -22.65
N ASP A 149 28.97 35.49 -23.53
CA ASP A 149 29.23 36.21 -24.78
C ASP A 149 29.70 37.64 -24.52
N LYS A 150 29.08 38.36 -23.58
CA LYS A 150 29.54 39.69 -23.15
C LYS A 150 30.95 39.66 -22.57
N LEU A 151 31.25 38.68 -21.72
CA LEU A 151 32.57 38.51 -21.15
C LEU A 151 33.64 38.25 -22.22
N ASN A 152 33.31 37.43 -23.22
CA ASN A 152 34.19 37.19 -24.36
C ASN A 152 34.42 38.45 -25.19
N ALA A 153 33.37 39.25 -25.43
CA ALA A 153 33.50 40.53 -26.13
C ALA A 153 34.41 41.50 -25.36
N LEU A 154 34.25 41.64 -24.04
CA LEU A 154 35.11 42.47 -23.19
C LEU A 154 36.56 41.97 -23.19
N ARG A 155 36.77 40.65 -23.18
CA ARG A 155 38.12 40.07 -23.27
C ARG A 155 38.78 40.38 -24.61
N GLU A 156 38.03 40.31 -25.70
CA GLU A 156 38.52 40.63 -27.04
C GLU A 156 38.84 42.12 -27.19
N GLU A 157 37.98 43.00 -26.66
CA GLU A 157 38.22 44.44 -26.61
C GLU A 157 39.46 44.78 -25.77
N ARG A 158 39.63 44.11 -24.62
CA ARG A 158 40.83 44.24 -23.78
C ARG A 158 42.09 43.79 -24.51
N ARG A 159 42.02 42.69 -25.28
CA ARG A 159 43.15 42.22 -26.09
C ARG A 159 43.53 43.25 -27.15
N ARG A 160 42.55 43.78 -27.90
CA ARG A 160 42.79 44.81 -28.92
C ARG A 160 43.36 46.09 -28.35
N THR A 161 42.86 46.54 -27.20
CA THR A 161 43.41 47.73 -26.52
C THR A 161 44.83 47.49 -26.03
N LEU A 162 45.14 46.31 -25.49
CA LEU A 162 46.51 45.95 -25.12
C LEU A 162 47.45 45.90 -26.35
N ASP A 163 46.99 45.30 -27.45
CA ASP A 163 47.75 45.24 -28.71
C ASP A 163 47.96 46.64 -29.31
N ASN A 164 47.02 47.57 -29.13
CA ASN A 164 47.12 48.96 -29.58
C ASN A 164 47.94 49.88 -28.65
N VAL A 165 48.33 49.43 -27.45
CA VAL A 165 49.13 50.22 -26.48
C VAL A 165 50.63 50.16 -26.80
N LEU A 166 51.07 49.26 -27.67
CA LEU A 166 52.42 49.33 -28.25
C LEU A 166 52.30 49.90 -29.66
N THR A 167 52.59 51.19 -29.83
CA THR A 167 52.89 51.72 -31.15
C THR A 167 54.28 51.21 -31.59
N ASP A 168 54.48 50.90 -32.88
CA ASP A 168 55.77 50.44 -33.40
C ASP A 168 56.92 51.42 -33.04
N ASP A 169 56.60 52.71 -32.92
CA ASP A 169 57.53 53.76 -32.50
C ASP A 169 57.96 53.64 -31.03
N GLU A 170 57.04 53.28 -30.12
CA GLU A 170 57.37 53.06 -28.70
C GLU A 170 58.12 51.74 -28.48
N ALA A 171 57.79 50.71 -29.28
CA ALA A 171 58.51 49.44 -29.27
C ALA A 171 59.96 49.61 -29.77
N THR A 172 60.18 50.45 -30.79
CA THR A 172 61.52 50.75 -31.32
C THR A 172 62.32 51.68 -30.38
N GLU A 173 61.68 52.66 -29.73
CA GLU A 173 62.30 53.47 -28.66
C GLU A 173 62.75 52.61 -27.47
N LEU A 174 61.93 51.63 -27.06
CA LEU A 174 62.29 50.69 -25.99
C LEU A 174 63.45 49.78 -26.39
N GLU A 175 63.50 49.30 -27.63
CA GLU A 175 64.62 48.50 -28.14
C GLU A 175 65.92 49.32 -28.16
N LYS A 176 65.82 50.61 -28.52
CA LYS A 176 66.95 51.54 -28.48
C LYS A 176 67.44 51.82 -27.05
N LYS A 177 66.52 52.03 -26.11
CA LYS A 177 66.86 52.17 -24.67
C LYS A 177 67.44 50.90 -24.09
N ARG A 178 67.02 49.71 -24.53
CA ARG A 178 67.65 48.44 -24.16
C ARG A 178 69.08 48.34 -24.67
N ALA A 179 69.32 48.72 -25.92
CA ALA A 179 70.68 48.75 -26.47
C ALA A 179 71.60 49.77 -25.75
N GLU A 180 71.06 50.93 -25.36
CA GLU A 180 71.77 51.93 -24.55
C GLU A 180 72.04 51.43 -23.12
N LEU A 181 71.08 50.72 -22.50
CA LEU A 181 71.28 50.07 -21.21
C LEU A 181 72.32 48.95 -21.29
N ASP A 182 72.29 48.10 -22.31
CA ASP A 182 73.31 47.06 -22.53
C ASP A 182 74.70 47.67 -22.73
N ALA A 183 74.79 48.82 -23.42
CA ALA A 183 76.04 49.55 -23.57
C ALA A 183 76.51 50.14 -22.22
N SER A 184 75.59 50.75 -21.47
CA SER A 184 75.85 51.27 -20.12
C SER A 184 76.23 50.16 -19.14
N GLU A 185 75.61 48.98 -19.22
CA GLU A 185 75.94 47.81 -18.40
C GLU A 185 77.30 47.24 -18.76
N ARG A 186 77.73 47.31 -20.03
CA ARG A 186 79.10 46.95 -20.43
C ARG A 186 80.12 47.95 -19.91
N ASP A 187 79.81 49.24 -19.98
CA ASP A 187 80.67 50.29 -19.44
C ASP A 187 80.75 50.21 -17.91
N GLU A 188 79.63 49.92 -17.25
CA GLU A 188 79.56 49.64 -15.81
C GLU A 188 80.28 48.35 -15.44
N ALA A 189 80.17 47.28 -16.24
CA ALA A 189 80.94 46.06 -16.05
C ALA A 189 82.46 46.31 -16.21
N ALA A 190 82.87 47.16 -17.15
CA ALA A 190 84.27 47.57 -17.30
C ALA A 190 84.76 48.36 -16.08
N LEU A 191 83.94 49.29 -15.57
CA LEU A 191 84.20 50.01 -14.32
C LEU A 191 84.20 49.09 -13.10
N MET A 192 83.34 48.08 -13.07
CA MET A 192 83.29 47.07 -12.00
C MET A 192 84.52 46.18 -12.03
N VAL A 193 85.05 45.80 -13.20
CA VAL A 193 86.34 45.10 -13.31
C VAL A 193 87.49 45.98 -12.80
N GLU A 194 87.46 47.27 -13.09
CA GLU A 194 88.43 48.25 -12.59
C GLU A 194 88.33 48.42 -11.06
N LEU A 195 87.10 48.48 -10.53
CA LEU A 195 86.81 48.46 -9.10
C LEU A 195 87.17 47.13 -8.44
N GLU A 196 87.03 46.00 -9.11
CA GLU A 196 87.42 44.67 -8.64
C GLU A 196 88.95 44.52 -8.62
N GLY A 197 89.67 45.20 -9.53
CA GLY A 197 91.11 45.41 -9.45
C GLY A 197 91.54 46.21 -8.20
N LEU A 198 90.71 47.16 -7.76
CA LEU A 198 90.91 47.94 -6.54
C LEU A 198 90.43 47.21 -5.26
N LEU A 199 89.42 46.35 -5.37
CA LEU A 199 88.79 45.60 -4.27
C LEU A 199 89.44 44.23 -4.02
N LYS A 200 90.25 43.70 -4.94
CA LYS A 200 91.15 42.53 -4.70
C LYS A 200 92.19 42.76 -3.59
N GLY A 201 92.29 43.98 -3.05
CA GLY A 201 93.04 44.30 -1.82
C GLY A 201 92.25 44.13 -0.51
N LYS A 202 90.95 43.81 -0.54
CA LYS A 202 90.12 43.62 0.65
C LYS A 202 89.06 42.53 0.42
N ASP A 203 89.34 41.34 0.93
CA ASP A 203 88.35 40.26 1.05
C ASP A 203 87.20 40.66 1.98
N THR A 204 85.95 40.44 1.56
CA THR A 204 85.06 39.42 2.15
C THR A 204 83.61 39.50 1.63
N SER A 205 83.16 38.38 1.06
CA SER A 205 81.88 37.65 1.21
C SER A 205 80.65 38.32 1.85
N LEU A 206 79.46 38.05 1.25
CA LEU A 206 78.17 37.63 1.87
C LEU A 206 77.13 37.42 0.73
N SER A 207 76.70 36.21 0.36
CA SER A 207 75.63 35.34 0.90
C SER A 207 74.25 35.99 1.05
N LEU A 208 73.29 35.56 0.20
CA LEU A 208 71.86 35.92 0.23
C LEU A 208 71.01 34.68 0.55
N ASN A 209 70.13 34.79 1.56
CA ASN A 209 69.07 33.83 1.85
C ASN A 209 67.76 34.28 1.20
N SER A 210 67.06 33.36 0.54
CA SER A 210 65.71 33.55 -0.01
C SER A 210 64.64 33.09 1.00
N SER A 211 63.62 33.93 1.20
CA SER A 211 62.48 33.68 2.07
C SER A 211 61.30 33.15 1.24
N LEU A 212 60.74 32.02 1.67
CA LEU A 212 59.54 31.39 1.13
C LEU A 212 58.27 32.11 1.61
N GLN A 213 57.32 32.26 0.69
CA GLN A 213 56.02 32.89 0.89
C GLN A 213 55.19 32.17 1.97
N SER A 214 54.82 32.92 3.01
CA SER A 214 53.80 32.59 4.00
C SER A 214 52.52 33.33 3.62
N GLU A 215 51.61 32.66 2.91
CA GLU A 215 50.23 33.14 2.74
C GLU A 215 49.27 32.24 3.55
N ASP A 216 49.18 32.63 4.83
CA ASP A 216 48.04 32.67 5.75
C ASP A 216 47.05 31.49 5.85
N VAL A 217 47.50 30.45 6.56
CA VAL A 217 46.71 29.30 7.06
C VAL A 217 45.44 29.71 7.83
N GLU A 218 45.43 30.88 8.46
CA GLU A 218 44.34 31.33 9.32
C GLU A 218 43.06 31.67 8.52
N THR A 219 43.22 32.16 7.29
CA THR A 219 42.09 32.44 6.39
C THR A 219 41.42 31.15 5.90
N GLN A 220 42.19 30.07 5.73
CA GLN A 220 41.63 28.77 5.33
C GLN A 220 40.82 28.13 6.46
N ILE A 221 41.27 28.24 7.71
CA ILE A 221 40.55 27.74 8.89
C ILE A 221 39.19 28.42 9.04
N LYS A 222 39.14 29.76 9.00
CA LYS A 222 37.89 30.53 9.10
C LYS A 222 36.89 30.18 8.00
N ARG A 223 37.38 29.89 6.78
CA ARG A 223 36.53 29.47 5.65
C ARG A 223 35.93 28.07 5.88
N LEU A 224 36.70 27.14 6.44
CA LEU A 224 36.24 25.78 6.75
C LEU A 224 35.21 25.77 7.89
N GLU A 225 35.43 26.56 8.94
CA GLU A 225 34.48 26.70 10.05
C GLU A 225 33.12 27.24 9.58
N LYS A 226 33.13 28.28 8.74
CA LYS A 226 31.89 28.84 8.16
C LYS A 226 31.15 27.80 7.30
N ARG A 227 31.88 26.99 6.54
CA ARG A 227 31.29 25.93 5.72
C ARG A 227 30.67 24.84 6.58
N HIS A 228 31.34 24.45 7.66
CA HIS A 228 30.83 23.44 8.60
C HIS A 228 29.54 23.90 9.29
N LEU A 229 29.47 25.17 9.71
CA LEU A 229 28.28 25.75 10.32
C LEU A 229 27.06 25.74 9.37
N LEU A 230 27.26 26.10 8.11
CA LEU A 230 26.20 26.07 7.09
C LEU A 230 25.71 24.64 6.82
N MET A 231 26.63 23.67 6.73
CA MET A 231 26.26 22.26 6.51
C MET A 231 25.43 21.72 7.68
N ARG A 232 25.80 22.03 8.92
CA ARG A 232 25.02 21.64 10.10
C ARG A 232 23.60 22.19 10.05
N HIS A 233 23.44 23.47 9.72
CA HIS A 233 22.13 24.12 9.65
C HIS A 233 21.21 23.45 8.60
N VAL A 234 21.73 23.19 7.40
CA VAL A 234 20.99 22.49 6.33
C VAL A 234 20.59 21.08 6.76
N CYS A 235 21.46 20.38 7.51
CA CYS A 235 21.14 19.05 8.01
C CYS A 235 20.09 19.07 9.14
N GLU A 236 20.09 20.08 10.00
CA GLU A 236 19.06 20.27 11.02
C GLU A 236 17.69 20.56 10.39
N GLU A 237 17.65 21.40 9.33
CA GLU A 237 16.42 21.65 8.55
C GLU A 237 15.93 20.36 7.87
N TYR A 238 16.82 19.63 7.18
CA TYR A 238 16.48 18.35 6.54
C TYR A 238 15.93 17.31 7.53
N VAL A 239 16.54 17.22 8.71
CA VAL A 239 16.10 16.29 9.76
C VAL A 239 14.72 16.67 10.28
N THR A 240 14.45 17.96 10.47
CA THR A 240 13.18 18.46 10.98
C THR A 240 12.05 18.17 10.00
N GLU A 241 12.21 18.56 8.73
CA GLU A 241 11.21 18.33 7.68
C GLU A 241 11.04 16.84 7.34
N GLY A 242 12.15 16.10 7.25
CA GLY A 242 12.15 14.68 6.90
C GLY A 242 11.47 13.81 7.95
N LYS A 243 11.55 14.18 9.23
CA LYS A 243 10.89 13.48 10.32
C LYS A 243 9.36 13.59 10.25
N GLU A 244 8.84 14.78 9.94
CA GLU A 244 7.39 15.00 9.76
C GLU A 244 6.82 14.14 8.63
N CYS A 245 7.66 13.81 7.64
CA CYS A 245 7.32 12.95 6.51
C CYS A 245 7.61 11.45 6.74
N GLY A 246 8.06 11.05 7.93
CA GLY A 246 8.39 9.64 8.25
C GLY A 246 9.63 9.10 7.53
N ASN A 247 10.57 9.97 7.11
CA ASN A 247 11.79 9.55 6.43
C ASN A 247 12.77 8.86 7.38
N SER A 248 13.05 7.58 7.14
CA SER A 248 13.97 6.77 7.93
C SER A 248 15.39 7.34 8.05
N VAL A 249 15.89 8.02 7.02
CA VAL A 249 17.23 8.66 7.00
C VAL A 249 17.25 9.86 7.93
N ALA A 250 16.20 10.71 7.87
CA ALA A 250 16.05 11.86 8.75
C ALA A 250 15.91 11.42 10.23
N ILE A 251 15.15 10.36 10.49
CA ILE A 251 15.00 9.76 11.83
C ILE A 251 16.35 9.25 12.35
N ALA A 252 17.14 8.57 11.51
CA ALA A 252 18.47 8.09 11.89
C ALA A 252 19.43 9.24 12.21
N MET A 253 19.44 10.30 11.39
CA MET A 253 20.25 11.49 11.62
C MET A 253 19.81 12.26 12.87
N GLU A 254 18.50 12.34 13.16
CA GLU A 254 17.98 12.94 14.40
C GLU A 254 18.50 12.21 15.64
N ILE A 255 18.43 10.88 15.64
CA ILE A 255 18.91 10.04 16.74
C ILE A 255 20.42 10.26 16.93
N LEU A 256 21.19 10.34 15.85
CA LEU A 256 22.64 10.61 15.92
C LEU A 256 22.94 12.02 16.46
N PHE A 257 22.25 13.06 15.99
CA PHE A 257 22.45 14.43 16.46
C PHE A 257 22.09 14.60 17.93
N ARG A 258 21.00 13.96 18.40
CA ARG A 258 20.65 13.97 19.83
C ARG A 258 21.71 13.33 20.72
N ASN A 259 22.48 12.38 20.18
CA ASN A 259 23.55 11.68 20.90
C ASN A 259 24.95 12.26 20.60
N GLY A 260 25.03 13.50 20.08
CA GLY A 260 26.31 14.19 19.85
C GLY A 260 27.10 13.65 18.64
N GLY A 261 26.46 12.91 17.74
CA GLY A 261 27.07 12.41 16.51
C GLY A 261 27.94 11.16 16.68
N ASP A 262 28.02 10.57 17.87
CA ASP A 262 28.77 9.33 18.12
C ASP A 262 28.00 8.40 19.07
N MET A 263 27.64 7.20 18.59
CA MET A 263 26.94 6.21 19.40
C MET A 263 27.21 4.77 18.95
N LEU A 264 26.85 3.79 19.78
CA LEU A 264 26.95 2.39 19.39
C LEU A 264 25.96 2.04 18.26
N LEU A 265 26.41 1.22 17.31
CA LEU A 265 25.57 0.75 16.21
C LEU A 265 24.37 -0.07 16.71
N SER A 266 24.53 -0.79 17.82
CA SER A 266 23.42 -1.50 18.48
C SER A 266 22.34 -0.54 18.97
N ASP A 267 22.75 0.58 19.55
CA ASP A 267 21.85 1.56 20.16
C ASP A 267 21.11 2.33 19.08
N LEU A 268 21.81 2.73 18.01
CA LEU A 268 21.18 3.32 16.82
C LEU A 268 20.11 2.40 16.23
N LYS A 269 20.42 1.10 16.06
CA LYS A 269 19.45 0.12 15.55
C LYS A 269 18.24 -0.03 16.47
N ASN A 270 18.45 0.00 17.78
CA ASN A 270 17.38 -0.15 18.77
C ASN A 270 16.48 1.09 18.82
N GLU A 271 17.06 2.29 18.80
CA GLU A 271 16.30 3.56 18.76
C GLU A 271 15.52 3.69 17.45
N MET A 272 16.14 3.37 16.31
CA MET A 272 15.45 3.41 15.01
C MET A 272 14.28 2.43 14.95
N LYS A 273 14.40 1.22 15.53
CA LYS A 273 13.31 0.23 15.59
C LYS A 273 12.11 0.71 16.42
N LYS A 274 12.31 1.57 17.42
CA LYS A 274 11.21 2.12 18.24
C LYS A 274 10.36 3.11 17.44
N VAL A 275 10.97 3.83 16.51
CA VAL A 275 10.33 4.92 15.75
C VAL A 275 9.81 4.42 14.40
N ILE A 276 10.57 3.57 13.71
CA ILE A 276 10.18 2.96 12.45
C ILE A 276 9.43 1.66 12.79
N GLN A 277 8.10 1.72 12.89
CA GLN A 277 7.23 0.55 13.07
C GLN A 277 7.32 -0.38 11.85
N GLY A 278 8.40 -1.15 11.72
CA GLY A 278 8.62 -1.94 10.53
C GLY A 278 9.92 -2.72 10.50
N ASN A 279 9.86 -3.78 9.68
CA ASN A 279 10.87 -4.79 9.35
C ASN A 279 12.35 -4.43 9.68
N PRO A 280 13.07 -5.24 10.48
CA PRO A 280 14.49 -5.05 10.79
C PRO A 280 15.42 -4.82 9.58
N SER A 281 15.01 -5.30 8.40
CA SER A 281 15.73 -5.09 7.14
C SER A 281 15.77 -3.60 6.71
N ALA A 282 14.70 -2.85 6.96
CA ALA A 282 14.59 -1.43 6.58
C ALA A 282 15.55 -0.54 7.40
N VAL A 283 15.72 -0.85 8.69
CA VAL A 283 16.66 -0.15 9.59
C VAL A 283 18.11 -0.35 9.12
N LEU A 284 18.48 -1.60 8.80
CA LEU A 284 19.82 -1.90 8.28
C LEU A 284 20.08 -1.23 6.94
N SER A 285 19.11 -1.29 6.02
CA SER A 285 19.20 -0.65 4.70
C SER A 285 19.42 0.87 4.82
N THR A 286 18.72 1.52 5.74
CA THR A 286 18.85 2.96 6.01
C THR A 286 20.25 3.30 6.55
N ILE A 287 20.76 2.52 7.51
CA ILE A 287 22.10 2.73 8.08
C ILE A 287 23.18 2.54 7.00
N TYR A 288 23.08 1.49 6.17
CA TYR A 288 24.05 1.29 5.10
C TYR A 288 23.93 2.32 3.97
N SER A 289 22.74 2.86 3.72
CA SER A 289 22.55 3.99 2.81
C SER A 289 23.26 5.25 3.31
N LEU A 290 23.17 5.55 4.61
CA LEU A 290 23.92 6.66 5.24
C LEU A 290 25.45 6.46 5.14
N VAL A 291 25.93 5.22 5.27
CA VAL A 291 27.35 4.89 5.07
C VAL A 291 27.76 5.07 3.60
N GLY A 292 26.94 4.58 2.67
CA GLY A 292 27.19 4.71 1.22
C GLY A 292 27.22 6.16 0.76
N ASN A 293 26.40 7.01 1.37
CA ASN A 293 26.36 8.45 1.12
C ASN A 293 27.41 9.24 1.91
N GLN A 294 28.31 8.57 2.65
CA GLN A 294 29.37 9.19 3.46
C GLN A 294 28.87 10.19 4.51
N ILE A 295 27.64 9.99 5.00
CA ILE A 295 27.04 10.80 6.07
C ILE A 295 27.47 10.27 7.44
N ILE A 296 27.64 8.95 7.54
CA ILE A 296 28.13 8.29 8.75
C ILE A 296 29.25 7.32 8.43
N ARG A 297 30.14 7.09 9.39
CA ARG A 297 31.17 6.06 9.35
C ARG A 297 30.93 5.05 10.47
N ILE A 298 30.98 3.77 10.12
CA ILE A 298 30.99 2.70 11.13
C ILE A 298 32.44 2.37 11.46
N ASP A 299 32.87 2.73 12.66
CA ASP A 299 34.14 2.30 13.19
C ASP A 299 34.04 0.84 13.67
N ARG A 300 34.92 0.00 13.13
CA ARG A 300 35.01 -1.44 13.42
C ARG A 300 36.29 -1.80 14.18
N SER A 301 37.03 -0.80 14.65
CA SER A 301 38.27 -0.97 15.41
C SER A 301 38.08 -1.68 16.76
N THR A 302 36.86 -1.62 17.31
CA THR A 302 36.49 -2.23 18.60
C THR A 302 35.43 -3.31 18.42
N LYS A 303 35.30 -4.18 19.44
CA LYS A 303 34.30 -5.27 19.46
C LYS A 303 32.86 -4.75 19.40
N GLU A 304 32.64 -3.52 19.85
CA GLU A 304 31.38 -2.80 19.77
C GLU A 304 31.47 -1.73 18.67
N GLN A 305 30.83 -1.99 17.54
CA GLN A 305 30.89 -1.08 16.40
C GLN A 305 30.26 0.28 16.75
N ARG A 306 31.00 1.37 16.52
CA ARG A 306 30.52 2.74 16.74
C ARG A 306 30.10 3.38 15.43
N VAL A 307 29.10 4.24 15.48
CA VAL A 307 28.64 5.05 14.35
C VAL A 307 29.02 6.49 14.64
N ILE A 308 29.81 7.08 13.75
CA ILE A 308 30.25 8.47 13.82
C ILE A 308 29.61 9.24 12.67
N CYS A 309 28.86 10.30 12.99
CA CYS A 309 28.35 11.23 12.00
C CYS A 309 29.48 12.13 11.50
N LEU A 310 29.55 12.32 10.18
CA LEU A 310 30.61 13.08 9.52
C LEU A 310 30.18 14.51 9.17
N VAL A 311 28.98 14.91 9.58
CA VAL A 311 28.34 16.19 9.26
C VAL A 311 28.21 17.06 10.50
#